data_AF-A0A679K1Z2-F1
#
_entry.id   AF-A0A679K1Z2-F1
#
_cell.length_a   1.000
_cell.length_b   1.000
_cell.length_c   1.000
_cell.angle_alpha   90.00
_cell.angle_beta   90.00
_cell.angle_gamma   90.00
#
_symmetry.space_group_name_H-M   'P 1'
#
loop_
_entity.id
_entity.type
_entity.pdbx_description
1 polymer ?
#
loop_
_entity_poly.entity_id
_entity_poly.type
_entity_poly.pdbx_seq_one_letter_code
_entity_poly.pdbx_strand_id
1 'polypeptide(L)'
;MPTAKLLYPRSLNIGGVIYLKNVETPVSEEVALEFADDDRFFVEGLDGHSSEKKIAALQAKSNATKIREAADALDPDVDGHFTGDGRPSAAAISEALGQEITQHQVDVALGLGGKGRVTVKETKPPAADKPKIKKVKIAAQKKTEVPPAAKTETPPASGAAGATGADGHDPTTEGAI
;
A
#
# COMPACT_ATOMS: atom_id res chain seq x y z
N MET A 1 -19.69 -14.94 -1.51
CA MET A 1 -18.60 -15.93 -1.63
C MET A 1 -17.36 -15.26 -1.07
N PRO A 2 -16.91 -15.63 0.13
CA PRO A 2 -15.74 -15.02 0.72
C PRO A 2 -14.49 -15.35 -0.10
N THR A 3 -13.54 -14.43 -0.12
CA THR A 3 -12.26 -14.61 -0.78
C THR A 3 -11.14 -14.51 0.24
N ALA A 4 -10.10 -15.31 0.06
CA ALA A 4 -8.92 -15.29 0.90
C ALA A 4 -7.68 -14.94 0.07
N LYS A 5 -6.83 -14.09 0.63
CA LYS A 5 -5.57 -13.63 0.05
C LYS A 5 -4.43 -13.92 1.02
N LEU A 6 -3.46 -14.72 0.58
CA LEU A 6 -2.29 -15.05 1.39
C LEU A 6 -1.34 -13.85 1.45
N LEU A 7 -1.00 -13.37 2.65
CA LEU A 7 -0.05 -12.27 2.85
C LEU A 7 1.39 -12.79 2.93
N TYR A 8 1.60 -13.90 3.64
CA TYR A 8 2.90 -14.58 3.77
C TYR A 8 2.69 -16.02 4.26
N PRO A 9 3.50 -17.01 3.83
CA PRO A 9 4.67 -16.97 2.95
C PRO A 9 4.33 -16.82 1.45
N ARG A 10 5.29 -17.00 0.53
CA ARG A 10 5.09 -16.85 -0.94
C ARG A 10 4.03 -17.81 -1.51
N SER A 11 3.95 -19.02 -0.95
CA SER A 11 2.95 -20.04 -1.30
C SER A 11 2.69 -20.90 -0.07
N LEU A 12 1.44 -21.32 0.13
CA LEU A 12 1.06 -22.18 1.24
C LEU A 12 0.05 -23.23 0.76
N ASN A 13 0.29 -24.49 1.11
CA ASN A 13 -0.61 -25.59 0.80
C ASN A 13 -1.45 -25.93 2.04
N ILE A 14 -2.77 -25.77 1.94
CA ILE A 14 -3.72 -26.13 2.99
C ILE A 14 -4.83 -26.97 2.36
N GLY A 15 -5.09 -28.15 2.93
CA GLY A 15 -6.17 -29.01 2.46
C GLY A 15 -6.05 -29.45 0.99
N GLY A 16 -4.84 -29.45 0.42
CA GLY A 16 -4.61 -29.78 -0.99
C GLY A 16 -4.80 -28.61 -1.96
N VAL A 17 -5.12 -27.40 -1.47
CA VAL A 17 -5.21 -26.17 -2.26
C VAL A 17 -3.96 -25.33 -2.02
N ILE A 18 -3.33 -24.87 -3.11
CA ILE A 18 -2.16 -23.99 -3.05
C ILE A 18 -2.61 -22.54 -3.13
N TYR A 19 -2.41 -21.82 -2.03
CA TYR A 19 -2.60 -20.38 -1.96
C TYR A 19 -1.30 -19.67 -2.31
N LEU A 20 -1.37 -18.71 -3.24
CA LEU A 20 -0.24 -17.89 -3.65
C LEU A 20 -0.31 -16.52 -2.99
N LYS A 21 0.85 -15.98 -2.63
CA LYS A 21 0.94 -14.66 -2.00
C LYS A 21 0.30 -13.59 -2.89
N ASN A 22 -0.55 -12.78 -2.27
CA ASN A 22 -1.31 -11.69 -2.88
C ASN A 22 -2.30 -12.11 -3.98
N VAL A 23 -2.63 -13.40 -4.10
CA VAL A 23 -3.64 -13.89 -5.03
C VAL A 23 -4.94 -14.16 -4.26
N GLU A 24 -6.03 -13.60 -4.74
CA GLU A 24 -7.37 -13.80 -4.19
C GLU A 24 -7.92 -15.14 -4.68
N THR A 25 -8.27 -16.00 -3.73
CA THR A 25 -8.81 -17.33 -3.99
C THR A 25 -10.19 -17.41 -3.34
N PRO A 26 -11.24 -17.81 -4.07
CA PRO A 26 -12.55 -18.02 -3.47
C PRO A 26 -12.50 -19.20 -2.50
N VAL A 27 -13.06 -19.03 -1.32
CA VAL A 27 -13.09 -20.04 -0.26
C VAL A 27 -14.51 -20.23 0.26
N SER A 28 -14.77 -21.37 0.89
CA SER A 28 -16.02 -21.59 1.63
C SER A 28 -16.04 -20.76 2.91
N GLU A 29 -17.23 -20.54 3.46
CA GLU A 29 -17.42 -19.76 4.69
C GLU A 29 -16.71 -20.39 5.89
N GLU A 30 -16.70 -21.73 5.98
CA GLU A 30 -16.01 -22.47 7.04
C GLU A 30 -14.50 -22.21 7.02
N VAL A 31 -13.87 -22.29 5.84
CA VAL A 31 -12.44 -22.03 5.67
C VAL A 31 -12.11 -20.55 5.89
N ALA A 32 -13.02 -19.67 5.46
CA ALA A 32 -12.87 -18.23 5.67
C ALA A 32 -12.89 -17.84 7.16
N LEU A 33 -13.69 -18.54 7.98
CA LEU A 33 -13.68 -18.40 9.45
C LEU A 33 -12.33 -18.83 10.04
N GLU A 34 -11.80 -19.99 9.64
CA GLU A 34 -10.48 -20.45 10.09
C GLU A 34 -9.36 -19.47 9.69
N PHE A 35 -9.44 -18.92 8.47
CA PHE A 35 -8.44 -17.97 7.96
C PHE A 35 -8.57 -16.57 8.57
N ALA A 36 -9.74 -16.19 9.11
CA ALA A 36 -9.90 -14.92 9.81
C ALA A 36 -9.05 -14.85 11.09
N ASP A 37 -8.85 -15.99 11.75
CA ASP A 37 -8.01 -16.11 12.93
C ASP A 37 -6.51 -16.18 12.58
N ASP A 38 -6.15 -16.61 11.36
CA ASP A 38 -4.76 -16.71 10.90
C ASP A 38 -4.23 -15.37 10.37
N ASP A 39 -3.17 -14.84 10.99
CA ASP A 39 -2.51 -13.60 10.58
C ASP A 39 -1.80 -13.67 9.22
N ARG A 40 -1.69 -14.87 8.63
CA ARG A 40 -1.13 -15.10 7.29
C ARG A 40 -2.13 -14.81 6.18
N PHE A 41 -3.42 -14.82 6.47
CA PHE A 41 -4.47 -14.64 5.47
C PHE A 41 -5.21 -13.32 5.67
N PHE A 42 -5.65 -12.76 4.56
CA PHE A 42 -6.62 -11.68 4.51
C PHE A 42 -7.90 -12.21 3.90
N VAL A 43 -8.99 -12.15 4.65
CA VAL A 43 -10.30 -12.62 4.21
C VAL A 43 -11.18 -11.42 3.91
N GLU A 44 -11.80 -11.43 2.74
CA GLU A 44 -12.76 -10.42 2.28
C GLU A 44 -14.13 -11.07 2.05
N GLY A 45 -15.21 -10.33 2.33
CA GLY A 45 -16.58 -10.84 2.17
C GLY A 45 -17.08 -11.75 3.30
N LEU A 46 -16.39 -11.78 4.45
CA LEU A 46 -16.92 -12.34 5.69
C LEU A 46 -17.43 -11.19 6.60
N ASP A 47 -18.76 -11.03 6.68
CA ASP A 47 -19.37 -9.96 7.47
C ASP A 47 -18.96 -10.05 8.96
N GLY A 48 -18.36 -8.98 9.49
CA GLY A 48 -17.99 -8.87 10.91
C GLY A 48 -16.53 -9.19 11.27
N HIS A 49 -15.77 -9.86 10.38
CA HIS A 49 -14.36 -10.21 10.60
C HIS A 49 -13.42 -9.49 9.62
N SER A 50 -13.56 -8.17 9.49
CA SER A 50 -12.71 -7.41 8.56
C SER A 50 -11.24 -7.42 9.01
N SER A 51 -10.44 -8.27 8.37
CA SER A 51 -8.99 -8.35 8.48
C SER A 51 -8.25 -7.09 7.99
N GLU A 52 -8.96 -6.08 7.49
CA GLU A 52 -8.40 -4.77 7.11
C GLU A 52 -7.70 -4.10 8.29
N LYS A 53 -8.25 -4.25 9.51
CA LYS A 53 -7.59 -3.76 10.74
C LYS A 53 -6.25 -4.44 10.98
N LYS A 54 -6.11 -5.73 10.65
CA LYS A 54 -4.85 -6.47 10.79
C LYS A 54 -3.83 -6.04 9.74
N ILE A 55 -4.25 -5.81 8.49
CA ILE A 55 -3.36 -5.25 7.45
C ILE A 55 -2.87 -3.86 7.84
N ALA A 56 -3.77 -2.97 8.27
CA ALA A 56 -3.39 -1.65 8.75
C ALA A 56 -2.39 -1.74 9.91
N ALA A 57 -2.58 -2.69 10.83
CA ALA A 57 -1.64 -2.93 11.94
C ALA A 57 -0.28 -3.47 11.48
N LEU A 58 -0.25 -4.41 10.53
CA LEU A 58 0.99 -4.95 9.95
C LEU A 58 1.75 -3.89 9.14
N GLN A 59 1.03 -3.11 8.33
CA GLN A 59 1.60 -1.99 7.58
C GLN A 59 2.12 -0.91 8.54
N ALA A 60 1.39 -0.57 9.60
CA ALA A 60 1.84 0.36 10.63
C ALA A 60 3.13 -0.11 11.32
N LYS A 61 3.26 -1.41 11.63
CA LYS A 61 4.50 -1.99 12.16
C LYS A 61 5.67 -1.89 11.16
N SER A 62 5.40 -2.17 9.87
CA SER A 62 6.42 -2.04 8.83
C SER A 62 6.88 -0.59 8.64
N ASN A 63 5.95 0.37 8.72
CA ASN A 63 6.25 1.79 8.60
C ASN A 63 7.01 2.31 9.83
N ALA A 64 6.67 1.85 11.04
CA ALA A 64 7.41 2.20 12.25
C ALA A 64 8.89 1.77 12.19
N THR A 65 9.17 0.61 11.59
CA THR A 65 10.54 0.12 11.43
C THR A 65 11.31 0.99 10.44
N LYS A 66 10.71 1.32 9.29
CA LYS A 66 11.30 2.23 8.29
C LYS A 66 11.56 3.63 8.85
N ILE A 67 10.65 4.14 9.69
CA ILE A 67 10.81 5.44 10.34
C ILE A 67 12.00 5.44 11.30
N ARG A 68 12.23 4.34 12.05
CA ARG A 68 13.42 4.20 12.92
C ARG A 68 14.70 4.15 12.11
N GLU A 69 14.74 3.33 11.06
CA GLU A 69 15.91 3.23 10.19
C GLU A 69 16.22 4.57 9.51
N ALA A 70 15.20 5.28 9.05
CA ALA A 70 15.36 6.62 8.48
C ALA A 70 15.88 7.61 9.52
N ALA A 71 15.38 7.57 10.76
CA ALA A 71 15.86 8.43 11.85
C ALA A 71 17.32 8.15 12.20
N ASP A 72 17.75 6.88 12.21
CA ASP A 72 19.15 6.49 12.48
C ASP A 72 20.10 6.86 11.33
N ALA A 73 19.57 6.96 10.11
CA ALA A 73 20.33 7.37 8.92
C ALA A 73 20.44 8.90 8.75
N LEU A 74 19.74 9.70 9.57
CA LEU A 74 19.84 11.16 9.50
C LEU A 74 21.20 11.63 10.00
N ASP A 75 21.83 12.49 9.19
CA ASP A 75 23.09 13.14 9.55
C ASP A 75 22.83 14.17 10.67
N PRO A 76 23.48 14.04 11.85
CA PRO A 76 23.35 14.99 12.96
C PRO A 76 23.97 16.36 12.68
N ASP A 77 24.85 16.47 11.69
CA ASP A 77 25.55 17.72 11.34
C ASP A 77 24.73 18.59 10.37
N VAL A 78 23.60 18.09 9.86
CA VAL A 78 22.73 18.83 8.94
C VAL A 78 21.64 19.58 9.70
N ASP A 79 21.68 20.91 9.58
CA ASP A 79 20.68 21.80 10.17
C ASP A 79 19.27 21.49 9.65
N GLY A 80 18.34 21.27 10.58
CA GLY A 80 16.93 20.98 10.29
C GLY A 80 16.55 19.49 10.24
N HIS A 81 17.52 18.58 10.28
CA HIS A 81 17.25 17.14 10.47
C HIS A 81 16.74 16.83 11.86
N PHE A 82 17.25 17.54 12.87
CA PHE A 82 16.82 17.42 14.25
C PHE A 82 16.18 18.72 14.73
N THR A 83 15.15 18.60 15.56
CA THR A 83 14.55 19.73 16.26
C THR A 83 15.45 20.18 17.41
N GLY A 84 15.18 21.36 17.97
CA GLY A 84 15.92 21.87 19.14
C GLY A 84 15.86 20.96 20.38
N ASP A 85 14.93 20.00 20.41
CA ASP A 85 14.80 18.98 21.46
C ASP A 85 15.62 17.71 21.17
N GLY A 86 16.44 17.71 20.11
CA GLY A 86 17.24 16.56 19.68
C GLY A 86 16.42 15.42 19.06
N ARG A 87 15.18 15.70 18.64
CA ARG A 87 14.30 14.71 17.98
C ARG A 87 14.39 14.82 16.48
N PRO A 88 14.32 13.73 15.72
CA PRO A 88 14.32 13.82 14.26
C PRO A 88 13.04 14.50 13.77
N SER A 89 13.21 15.39 12.80
CA SER A 89 12.15 16.15 12.16
C SER A 89 11.33 15.26 11.22
N ALA A 90 10.01 15.36 11.28
CA ALA A 90 9.14 14.64 10.33
C ALA A 90 9.41 15.03 8.87
N ALA A 91 9.83 16.27 8.61
CA ALA A 91 10.19 16.70 7.26
C ALA A 91 11.42 15.94 6.74
N ALA A 92 12.44 15.77 7.59
CA ALA A 92 13.67 15.07 7.22
C ALA A 92 13.44 13.56 7.03
N ILE A 93 12.61 12.95 7.88
CA ILE A 93 12.20 11.55 7.72
C ILE A 93 11.33 11.37 6.46
N SER A 94 10.44 12.32 6.18
CA SER A 94 9.60 12.31 4.98
C SER A 94 10.43 12.40 3.70
N GLU A 95 11.47 13.23 3.70
CA GLU A 95 12.44 13.33 2.60
C GLU A 95 13.24 12.03 2.43
N ALA A 96 13.75 11.45 3.53
CA ALA A 96 14.50 10.20 3.49
C ALA A 96 13.68 9.00 2.98
N LEU A 97 12.39 8.95 3.32
CA LEU A 97 11.49 7.84 2.91
C LEU A 97 10.71 8.11 1.62
N GLY A 98 10.71 9.35 1.12
CA GLY A 98 9.91 9.78 -0.04
C GLY A 98 8.40 9.66 0.18
N GLN A 99 7.94 9.74 1.42
CA GLN A 99 6.53 9.59 1.81
C GLN A 99 6.14 10.67 2.81
N GLU A 100 4.91 11.20 2.73
CA GLU A 100 4.42 12.16 3.73
C GLU A 100 4.27 11.48 5.09
N ILE A 101 5.07 11.92 6.06
CA ILE A 101 5.07 11.40 7.42
C ILE A 101 4.77 12.55 8.38
N THR A 102 3.92 12.27 9.36
CA THR A 102 3.57 13.25 10.40
C THR A 102 4.46 13.08 11.63
N GLN A 103 4.69 14.16 12.38
CA GLN A 103 5.47 14.10 13.62
C GLN A 103 4.91 13.07 14.62
N HIS A 104 3.58 12.89 14.65
CA HIS A 104 2.95 11.86 15.46
C HIS A 104 3.39 10.43 15.09
N GLN A 105 3.54 10.13 13.80
CA GLN A 105 4.03 8.82 13.35
C GLN A 105 5.50 8.60 13.74
N VAL A 106 6.31 9.66 13.70
CA VAL A 106 7.71 9.64 14.18
C VAL A 106 7.76 9.36 15.68
N ASP A 107 6.98 10.08 16.49
CA ASP A 107 6.96 9.91 17.94
C ASP A 107 6.45 8.51 18.35
N VAL A 108 5.44 7.99 17.65
CA VAL A 108 4.92 6.63 17.88
C VAL A 108 5.94 5.58 17.45
N ALA A 109 6.61 5.76 16.31
CA ALA A 109 7.64 4.85 15.84
C ALA A 109 8.83 4.81 16.80
N LEU A 110 9.32 5.95 17.26
CA LEU A 110 10.46 6.05 18.18
C LEU A 110 10.09 5.72 19.64
N GLY A 111 8.83 5.46 19.95
CA GLY A 111 8.38 5.18 21.32
C GLY A 111 8.52 6.38 22.26
N LEU A 112 8.70 7.58 21.71
CA LEU A 112 8.81 8.85 22.44
C LEU A 112 7.44 9.32 22.98
N GLY A 113 6.36 8.70 22.51
CA GLY A 113 5.01 8.83 23.05
C GLY A 113 4.85 8.13 24.42
N GLY A 114 5.48 8.66 25.45
CA GLY A 114 5.26 8.22 26.83
C GLY A 114 3.80 8.42 27.27
N LYS A 115 3.09 7.30 27.54
CA LYS A 115 1.91 7.18 28.41
C LYS A 115 0.83 8.28 28.26
N GLY A 116 0.35 8.52 27.05
CA GLY A 116 -0.92 9.21 26.81
C GLY A 116 -1.97 8.21 26.35
N ARG A 117 -2.98 7.92 27.20
CA ARG A 117 -4.16 7.16 26.81
C ARG A 117 -4.66 7.59 25.43
N VAL A 118 -4.83 6.63 24.53
CA VAL A 118 -5.64 6.79 23.32
C VAL A 118 -7.08 7.04 23.77
N THR A 119 -7.43 8.30 23.96
CA THR A 119 -8.83 8.72 23.87
C THR A 119 -9.05 8.93 22.38
N VAL A 120 -9.66 7.95 21.71
CA VAL A 120 -10.25 8.17 20.39
C VAL A 120 -11.31 9.24 20.60
N LYS A 121 -10.94 10.51 20.38
CA LYS A 121 -11.93 11.55 20.14
C LYS A 121 -12.48 11.25 18.75
N GLU A 122 -13.59 10.53 18.75
CA GLU A 122 -14.59 10.55 17.70
C GLU A 122 -14.75 12.01 17.25
N THR A 123 -14.21 12.30 16.06
CA THR A 123 -14.39 13.59 15.40
C THR A 123 -15.86 13.69 15.01
N LYS A 124 -16.65 14.19 15.95
CA LYS A 124 -17.89 14.91 15.69
C LYS A 124 -17.58 15.95 14.60
N PRO A 125 -18.37 16.04 13.51
CA PRO A 125 -18.08 16.95 12.42
C PRO A 125 -18.01 18.39 12.96
N PRO A 126 -16.97 19.17 12.61
CA PRO A 126 -16.91 20.57 13.03
C PRO A 126 -18.11 21.32 12.45
N ALA A 127 -18.87 21.93 13.35
CA ALA A 127 -19.95 22.83 13.02
C ALA A 127 -19.44 23.95 12.10
N ALA A 128 -20.26 24.29 11.11
CA ALA A 128 -20.01 25.32 10.12
C ALA A 128 -19.71 26.68 10.78
N ASP A 129 -18.43 27.02 10.90
CA ASP A 129 -17.99 28.35 11.25
C ASP A 129 -17.87 29.20 9.98
N LYS A 130 -18.63 30.29 9.97
CA LYS A 130 -18.86 31.16 8.82
C LYS A 130 -17.54 31.85 8.44
N PRO A 131 -17.07 31.79 7.18
CA PRO A 131 -15.87 32.51 6.79
C PRO A 131 -16.11 34.02 6.80
N LYS A 132 -15.41 34.75 7.69
CA LYS A 132 -15.26 36.21 7.59
C LYS A 132 -14.32 36.53 6.44
N ILE A 133 -14.91 36.81 5.28
CA ILE A 133 -14.21 37.25 4.07
C ILE A 133 -13.65 38.66 4.32
N LYS A 134 -12.35 38.78 4.62
CA LYS A 134 -11.64 40.06 4.51
C LYS A 134 -11.40 40.34 3.02
N LYS A 135 -11.96 41.45 2.53
CA LYS A 135 -11.78 41.97 1.17
C LYS A 135 -10.29 42.23 0.90
N VAL A 136 -9.65 41.38 0.12
CA VAL A 136 -8.37 41.70 -0.53
C VAL A 136 -8.68 42.29 -1.89
N LYS A 137 -8.34 43.57 -2.10
CA LYS A 137 -8.32 44.21 -3.43
C LYS A 137 -7.17 43.57 -4.21
N ILE A 138 -7.48 42.74 -5.19
CA ILE A 138 -6.49 42.20 -6.14
C ILE A 138 -6.58 43.04 -7.41
N ALA A 139 -5.51 43.79 -7.67
CA ALA A 139 -5.29 44.51 -8.92
C ALA A 139 -5.04 43.52 -10.06
N ALA A 140 -5.59 43.86 -11.22
CA ALA A 140 -5.62 43.04 -12.42
C ALA A 140 -4.22 42.58 -12.89
N GLN A 141 -4.08 41.28 -13.19
CA GLN A 141 -3.06 40.81 -14.11
C GLN A 141 -3.68 39.94 -15.21
N LYS A 142 -3.21 40.26 -16.41
CA LYS A 142 -3.67 39.88 -17.75
C LYS A 142 -3.60 38.36 -18.01
N LYS A 143 -4.72 37.85 -18.54
CA LYS A 143 -4.86 37.10 -19.81
C LYS A 143 -3.56 36.52 -20.44
N THR A 144 -3.48 35.20 -20.47
CA THR A 144 -2.82 34.39 -21.52
C THR A 144 -3.55 33.04 -21.50
N GLU A 145 -4.68 32.92 -22.20
CA GLU A 145 -4.80 32.38 -23.58
C GLU A 145 -4.16 31.00 -23.75
N VAL A 146 -5.00 29.98 -23.57
CA VAL A 146 -4.77 28.60 -24.00
C VAL A 146 -5.61 28.38 -25.26
N PRO A 147 -5.04 27.88 -26.36
CA PRO A 147 -5.81 27.18 -27.37
C PRO A 147 -5.65 25.65 -27.31
N PRO A 148 -6.63 24.91 -27.87
CA PRO A 148 -7.09 23.62 -27.35
C PRO A 148 -6.57 22.38 -28.11
N ALA A 149 -6.77 21.23 -27.47
CA ALA A 149 -6.58 19.88 -27.98
C ALA A 149 -7.38 19.57 -29.27
N ALA A 150 -6.83 18.71 -30.15
CA ALA A 150 -7.61 17.73 -30.91
C ALA A 150 -6.73 16.78 -31.78
N LYS A 151 -7.04 15.47 -31.66
CA LYS A 151 -6.96 14.38 -32.66
C LYS A 151 -5.53 13.88 -32.99
N THR A 152 -5.26 12.58 -33.22
CA THR A 152 -6.04 11.60 -33.99
C THR A 152 -5.55 10.15 -33.75
N GLU A 153 -6.47 9.21 -34.00
CA GLU A 153 -6.31 7.92 -34.70
C GLU A 153 -5.80 6.62 -34.03
N THR A 154 -6.76 5.69 -34.03
CA THR A 154 -6.86 4.22 -34.01
C THR A 154 -5.83 3.48 -34.93
N PRO A 155 -5.59 2.16 -34.73
CA PRO A 155 -4.41 1.43 -35.23
C PRO A 155 -4.63 0.79 -36.60
N PRO A 156 -3.59 0.15 -37.17
CA PRO A 156 -3.81 -1.07 -37.92
C PRO A 156 -2.91 -2.25 -37.50
N ALA A 157 -3.49 -3.42 -37.76
CA ALA A 157 -2.98 -4.76 -37.57
C ALA A 157 -1.91 -5.17 -38.59
N SER A 158 -1.39 -6.38 -38.34
CA SER A 158 -0.97 -7.37 -39.33
C SER A 158 0.49 -7.35 -39.79
N GLY A 159 1.14 -8.50 -39.63
CA GLY A 159 2.48 -8.78 -40.11
C GLY A 159 2.97 -10.15 -39.68
N ALA A 160 2.35 -11.20 -40.21
CA ALA A 160 2.80 -12.59 -40.11
C ALA A 160 4.00 -12.86 -41.05
N ALA A 161 4.98 -13.61 -40.56
CA ALA A 161 5.91 -14.50 -41.28
C ALA A 161 6.80 -15.14 -40.19
N GLY A 162 6.96 -16.46 -40.01
CA GLY A 162 6.85 -17.58 -40.93
C GLY A 162 8.25 -18.20 -41.10
N ALA A 163 8.48 -19.40 -40.56
CA ALA A 163 9.49 -20.41 -40.95
C ALA A 163 9.60 -21.48 -39.82
N THR A 164 9.02 -22.68 -39.94
CA THR A 164 9.48 -23.90 -40.66
C THR A 164 10.62 -24.68 -39.99
N GLY A 165 10.37 -25.97 -39.76
CA GLY A 165 11.26 -27.03 -39.29
C GLY A 165 10.47 -27.97 -38.38
N ALA A 166 9.77 -29.03 -38.81
CA ALA A 166 10.12 -30.16 -39.67
C ALA A 166 11.32 -30.96 -39.15
N ASP A 167 11.03 -31.97 -38.32
CA ASP A 167 11.72 -33.26 -38.09
C ASP A 167 11.02 -33.85 -36.82
N GLY A 168 10.47 -35.05 -36.75
CA GLY A 168 10.76 -36.32 -37.42
C GLY A 168 10.97 -37.37 -36.31
N HIS A 169 10.25 -38.50 -36.39
CA HIS A 169 10.45 -39.77 -35.64
C HIS A 169 10.05 -39.83 -34.14
N ASP A 170 9.47 -40.89 -33.57
CA ASP A 170 8.90 -42.18 -34.01
C ASP A 170 8.18 -42.78 -32.76
N PRO A 171 7.04 -43.49 -32.86
CA PRO A 171 6.40 -44.14 -31.72
C PRO A 171 6.61 -45.65 -31.74
N THR A 172 7.65 -46.19 -31.07
CA THR A 172 7.71 -47.62 -30.68
C THR A 172 8.80 -47.85 -29.62
N THR A 173 8.46 -48.44 -28.47
CA THR A 173 9.24 -49.51 -27.81
C THR A 173 8.36 -50.18 -26.76
N GLU A 174 7.92 -51.39 -27.10
CA GLU A 174 7.51 -52.46 -26.20
C GLU A 174 8.62 -52.84 -25.21
N GLY A 175 8.22 -53.19 -23.98
CA GLY A 175 8.70 -54.38 -23.26
C GLY A 175 10.13 -54.42 -22.68
N ALA A 176 10.23 -54.48 -21.35
CA ALA A 176 11.02 -55.51 -20.67
C ALA A 176 10.63 -55.58 -19.17
N ILE A 177 10.22 -56.79 -18.77
CA ILE A 177 10.34 -57.48 -17.47
C ILE A 177 11.20 -56.82 -16.38
#